data_AF-A0A382ZFK5-F1
#
_entry.id   AF-A0A382ZFK5-F1
#
_cell.length_a   1.000
_cell.length_b   1.000
_cell.length_c   1.000
_cell.angle_alpha   90.00
_cell.angle_beta   90.00
_cell.angle_gamma   90.00
#
_symmetry.space_group_name_H-M   'P 1'
#
loop_
_entity.id
_entity.type
_entity.pdbx_description
1 polymer ?
#
loop_
_entity_poly.entity_id
_entity_poly.type
_entity_poly.pdbx_seq_one_letter_code
_entity_poly.pdbx_strand_id
1 'polypeptide(L)'
;DDPMEHVVGARTRNDIDVIIRPGDVLRVDTDVFMLGLVTDTHQYAYVLREGESEVPAELVDALNTANAIQDQFAAEFKLGRTGKEIVSASEALIFPDNLAGQPTNDFHPPPKYMLRFVRDGWMLSTKTAVVGMTSGPTYAPTSIVTNDHELHHNTLYAFEPHIDVYIDGWGEQGLELGHGQIIAFTEDGFQFLNRAPDWHVID
;
A
#
# COMPACT_ATOMS: atom_id res chain seq x y z
N ASP A 1 9.40 23.64 14.38
CA ASP A 1 8.72 23.99 13.13
C ASP A 1 9.60 23.54 11.99
N ASP A 2 9.20 22.48 11.29
CA ASP A 2 9.88 22.16 10.05
C ASP A 2 9.58 23.27 9.04
N PRO A 3 10.57 23.66 8.23
CA PRO A 3 10.37 24.68 7.22
C PRO A 3 9.38 24.15 6.17
N MET A 4 8.10 24.47 6.33
CA MET A 4 7.00 24.13 5.40
C MET A 4 7.28 24.63 3.98
N GLU A 5 8.14 25.64 3.84
CA GLU A 5 8.71 26.11 2.57
C GLU A 5 9.52 25.06 1.79
N HIS A 6 9.78 23.90 2.39
CA HIS A 6 10.46 22.79 1.75
C HIS A 6 9.59 21.51 1.63
N VAL A 7 8.34 21.59 2.05
CA VAL A 7 7.35 20.53 1.86
C VAL A 7 6.67 20.76 0.51
N VAL A 8 6.92 19.89 -0.46
CA VAL A 8 6.26 19.94 -1.78
C VAL A 8 5.32 18.75 -1.88
N GLY A 9 4.00 19.00 -1.93
CA GLY A 9 2.99 17.94 -2.05
C GLY A 9 3.04 16.91 -0.91
N ALA A 10 3.11 17.38 0.34
CA ALA A 10 3.26 16.56 1.56
C ALA A 10 4.56 15.73 1.65
N ARG A 11 5.56 15.99 0.80
CA ARG A 11 6.88 15.34 0.83
C ARG A 11 7.97 16.34 1.20
N THR A 12 8.83 15.99 2.15
CA THR A 12 10.10 16.70 2.35
C THR A 12 11.12 16.22 1.32
N ARG A 13 12.04 17.11 0.94
CA ARG A 13 13.17 16.70 0.10
C ARG A 13 14.12 15.82 0.92
N ASN A 14 14.74 14.81 0.28
CA ASN A 14 15.66 13.86 0.93
C ASN A 14 16.89 14.51 1.61
N ASP A 15 17.15 15.80 1.40
CA ASP A 15 18.21 16.59 2.03
C ASP A 15 17.79 17.31 3.33
N ILE A 16 16.57 17.04 3.83
CA ILE A 16 16.00 17.71 5.00
C ILE A 16 15.86 16.70 6.14
N ASP A 17 16.59 16.96 7.23
CA ASP A 17 16.46 16.21 8.47
C ASP A 17 15.21 16.71 9.22
N VAL A 18 14.11 15.98 9.04
CA VAL A 18 12.84 16.26 9.72
C VAL A 18 12.85 15.54 11.06
N ILE A 19 12.77 16.30 12.14
CA ILE A 19 12.70 15.75 13.49
C ILE A 19 11.26 15.27 13.72
N ILE A 20 11.09 13.98 14.03
CA ILE A 20 9.82 13.41 14.50
C ILE A 20 9.42 14.07 15.82
N ARG A 21 8.16 14.51 15.93
CA ARG A 21 7.62 15.25 17.09
C ARG A 21 6.39 14.59 17.69
N PRO A 22 6.10 14.88 18.98
CA PRO A 22 4.83 14.56 19.60
C PRO A 22 3.65 15.05 18.76
N GLY A 23 2.72 14.15 18.44
CA GLY A 23 1.55 14.39 17.60
C GLY A 23 1.72 14.01 16.12
N ASP A 24 2.89 13.55 15.70
CA ASP A 24 3.12 13.11 14.33
C ASP A 24 2.48 11.74 14.06
N VAL A 25 1.93 11.59 12.84
CA VAL A 25 1.63 10.28 12.26
C VAL A 25 2.78 9.89 11.34
N LEU A 26 3.32 8.70 11.54
CA LEU A 26 4.38 8.13 10.72
C LEU A 26 3.80 7.02 9.86
N ARG A 27 3.92 7.15 8.53
CA ARG A 27 3.81 6.02 7.60
C ARG A 27 5.22 5.43 7.45
N VAL A 28 5.36 4.16 7.83
CA VAL A 28 6.62 3.41 7.74
C VAL A 28 6.48 2.42 6.60
N ASP A 29 7.17 2.69 5.50
CA ASP A 29 7.25 1.88 4.31
C ASP A 29 8.57 1.11 4.31
N THR A 30 8.51 -0.22 4.43
CA THR A 30 9.68 -1.07 4.64
C THR A 30 9.62 -2.38 3.88
N ASP A 31 10.78 -2.75 3.36
CA ASP A 31 10.99 -3.98 2.61
C ASP A 31 12.05 -4.84 3.27
N VAL A 32 11.80 -6.16 3.33
CA VAL A 32 12.80 -7.16 3.70
C VAL A 32 13.19 -7.95 2.46
N PHE A 33 14.46 -7.82 2.08
CA PHE A 33 15.06 -8.67 1.05
C PHE A 33 15.62 -9.96 1.67
N MET A 34 15.08 -11.10 1.27
CA MET A 34 15.60 -12.40 1.68
C MET A 34 15.51 -13.42 0.55
N LEU A 35 16.63 -14.09 0.24
CA LEU A 35 16.69 -15.17 -0.77
C LEU A 35 16.14 -14.80 -2.16
N GLY A 36 16.26 -13.53 -2.58
CA GLY A 36 15.76 -13.06 -3.87
C GLY A 36 14.26 -12.73 -3.90
N LEU A 37 13.60 -12.75 -2.74
CA LEU A 37 12.23 -12.26 -2.50
C LEU A 37 12.28 -10.95 -1.71
N VAL A 38 11.29 -10.09 -1.95
CA VAL A 38 11.14 -8.80 -1.26
C VAL A 38 9.72 -8.73 -0.72
N THR A 39 9.58 -8.33 0.54
CA THR A 39 8.30 -7.89 1.09
C THR A 39 8.06 -6.44 0.73
N ASP A 40 6.81 -6.02 0.73
CA ASP A 40 6.39 -4.64 0.52
C ASP A 40 5.34 -4.37 1.61
N THR A 41 5.66 -3.48 2.55
CA THR A 41 4.87 -3.36 3.79
C THR A 41 4.83 -1.94 4.30
N HIS A 42 3.60 -1.40 4.44
CA HIS A 42 3.34 -0.13 5.09
C HIS A 42 2.63 -0.34 6.43
N GLN A 43 3.12 0.34 7.47
CA GLN A 43 2.49 0.39 8.78
C GLN A 43 2.43 1.83 9.28
N TYR A 44 1.55 2.07 10.24
CA TYR A 44 1.32 3.41 10.78
C TYR A 44 1.66 3.46 12.27
N ALA A 45 2.35 4.51 12.66
CA ALA A 45 2.63 4.80 14.06
C ALA A 45 2.16 6.21 14.42
N TYR A 46 1.73 6.38 15.66
CA TYR A 46 1.41 7.69 16.23
C TYR A 46 2.37 8.00 17.37
N VAL A 47 2.90 9.21 17.38
CA VAL A 47 3.75 9.73 18.47
C VAL A 47 2.85 10.48 19.44
N LEU A 48 2.77 10.01 20.69
CA LEU A 48 1.89 10.63 21.68
C LEU A 48 2.29 12.08 21.95
N ARG A 49 1.31 12.98 22.07
CA ARG A 49 1.49 14.32 22.62
C ARG A 49 1.64 14.26 24.13
N GLU A 50 2.18 15.34 24.70
CA GLU A 50 2.24 15.49 26.15
C GLU A 50 0.83 15.38 26.77
N GLY A 51 0.65 14.41 27.66
CA GLY A 51 -0.62 14.14 28.34
C GLY A 51 -1.53 13.14 27.62
N GLU A 52 -1.18 12.68 26.41
CA GLU A 52 -1.85 11.56 25.77
C GLU A 52 -1.30 10.22 26.29
N SER A 53 -2.13 9.19 26.25
CA SER A 53 -1.75 7.82 26.62
C SER A 53 -2.20 6.77 25.60
N GLU A 54 -3.01 7.19 24.63
CA GLU A 54 -3.61 6.37 23.59
C GLU A 54 -3.70 7.22 22.31
N VAL A 55 -3.83 6.57 21.16
CA VAL A 55 -4.05 7.23 19.88
C VAL A 55 -5.40 7.95 19.90
N PRO A 56 -5.50 9.22 19.44
CA PRO A 56 -6.76 9.95 19.33
C PRO A 56 -7.82 9.15 18.58
N ALA A 57 -9.07 9.20 19.08
CA ALA A 57 -10.18 8.39 18.56
C ALA A 57 -10.44 8.64 17.07
N GLU A 58 -10.28 9.88 16.62
CA GLU A 58 -10.44 10.28 15.22
C GLU A 58 -9.41 9.62 14.28
N LEU A 59 -8.18 9.38 14.75
CA LEU A 59 -7.15 8.66 13.98
C LEU A 59 -7.44 7.15 13.94
N VAL A 60 -7.96 6.59 15.04
CA VAL A 60 -8.41 5.21 15.10
C VAL A 60 -9.58 4.97 14.15
N ASP A 61 -10.58 5.86 14.16
CA ASP A 61 -11.74 5.78 13.26
C ASP A 61 -11.35 5.94 11.79
N ALA A 62 -10.37 6.80 11.50
CA ALA A 62 -9.83 6.96 10.15
C ALA A 62 -9.13 5.69 9.66
N LEU A 63 -8.30 5.06 10.50
CA LEU A 63 -7.64 3.80 10.15
C LEU A 63 -8.64 2.66 9.95
N ASN A 64 -9.68 2.60 10.79
CA ASN A 64 -10.77 1.64 10.64
C ASN A 64 -11.53 1.83 9.31
N THR A 65 -11.75 3.09 8.91
CA THR A 65 -12.34 3.42 7.60
C THR A 65 -11.47 2.90 6.45
N ALA A 66 -10.17 3.19 6.50
CA ALA A 66 -9.22 2.72 5.50
C ALA A 66 -9.13 1.18 5.45
N ASN A 67 -9.12 0.53 6.62
CA ASN A 67 -9.13 -0.92 6.73
C ASN A 67 -10.37 -1.57 6.09
N ALA A 68 -11.55 -0.98 6.30
CA ALA A 68 -12.79 -1.48 5.72
C ALA A 68 -12.81 -1.32 4.20
N ILE A 69 -12.31 -0.21 3.67
CA ILE A 69 -12.18 0.01 2.21
C ILE A 69 -11.17 -0.98 1.61
N GLN A 70 -10.06 -1.21 2.29
CA GLN A 70 -9.07 -2.21 1.90
C GLN A 70 -9.68 -3.63 1.82
N ASP A 71 -10.57 -3.99 2.73
CA ASP A 71 -11.30 -5.27 2.67
C ASP A 71 -12.27 -5.35 1.48
N GLN A 72 -12.93 -4.24 1.14
CA GLN A 72 -13.78 -4.19 -0.06
C GLN A 72 -12.96 -4.35 -1.35
N PHE A 73 -11.79 -3.71 -1.42
CA PHE A 73 -10.86 -3.90 -2.54
C PHE A 73 -10.33 -5.34 -2.62
N ALA A 74 -9.96 -5.94 -1.49
CA ALA A 74 -9.54 -7.33 -1.42
C ALA A 74 -10.63 -8.28 -1.93
N ALA A 75 -11.91 -7.99 -1.64
CA ALA A 75 -13.04 -8.80 -2.10
C ALA A 75 -13.20 -8.81 -3.64
N GLU A 76 -12.62 -7.84 -4.37
CA GLU A 76 -12.68 -7.80 -5.83
C GLU A 76 -11.61 -8.67 -6.52
N PHE A 77 -10.65 -9.21 -5.78
CA PHE A 77 -9.72 -10.23 -6.26
C PHE A 77 -10.45 -11.58 -6.39
N LYS A 78 -10.98 -11.86 -7.58
CA LYS A 78 -11.73 -13.09 -7.88
C LYS A 78 -10.99 -13.86 -8.98
N LEU A 79 -10.90 -15.18 -8.83
CA LEU A 79 -10.22 -16.07 -9.79
C LEU A 79 -10.70 -15.80 -11.22
N GLY A 80 -9.77 -15.67 -12.17
CA GLY A 80 -10.05 -15.45 -13.58
C GLY A 80 -10.35 -14.00 -13.95
N ARG A 81 -10.50 -13.08 -13.00
CA ARG A 81 -10.57 -11.64 -13.34
C ARG A 81 -9.22 -11.14 -13.79
N THR A 82 -9.23 -10.30 -14.81
CA THR A 82 -8.09 -9.50 -15.20
C THR A 82 -7.84 -8.36 -14.23
N GLY A 83 -6.62 -7.84 -14.18
CA GLY A 83 -6.29 -6.67 -13.35
C GLY A 83 -7.19 -5.48 -13.66
N LYS A 84 -7.57 -5.32 -14.94
CA LYS A 84 -8.51 -4.29 -15.39
C LYS A 84 -9.91 -4.46 -14.79
N GLU A 85 -10.40 -5.70 -14.73
CA GLU A 85 -11.70 -5.99 -14.14
C GLU A 85 -11.70 -5.80 -12.62
N ILE A 86 -10.59 -6.12 -11.95
CA ILE A 86 -10.41 -5.85 -10.51
C ILE A 86 -10.48 -4.35 -10.25
N VAL A 87 -9.70 -3.54 -10.98
CA VAL A 87 -9.70 -2.07 -10.85
C VAL A 87 -11.08 -1.51 -11.16
N SER A 88 -11.68 -1.88 -12.29
CA SER A 88 -13.00 -1.36 -12.69
C SER A 88 -14.11 -1.73 -11.71
N ALA A 89 -14.05 -2.92 -11.10
CA ALA A 89 -15.02 -3.28 -10.07
C ALA A 89 -14.79 -2.52 -8.76
N SER A 90 -13.54 -2.19 -8.45
CA SER A 90 -13.15 -1.39 -7.27
C SER A 90 -13.57 0.07 -7.40
N GLU A 91 -13.45 0.66 -8.59
CA GLU A 91 -13.93 2.01 -8.91
C GLU A 91 -15.46 2.15 -8.81
N ALA A 92 -16.20 1.03 -8.91
CA ALA A 92 -17.65 1.00 -8.80
C ALA A 92 -18.17 0.82 -7.36
N LEU A 93 -17.28 0.67 -6.38
CA LEU A 93 -17.64 0.57 -4.96
C LEU A 93 -18.16 1.91 -4.43
N ILE A 94 -18.96 1.84 -3.36
CA ILE A 94 -19.52 3.01 -2.68
C ILE A 94 -18.78 3.16 -1.35
N PHE A 95 -18.19 4.33 -1.16
CA PHE A 95 -17.38 4.65 0.00
C PHE A 95 -18.10 5.63 0.93
N PRO A 96 -17.71 5.71 2.22
CA PRO A 96 -18.29 6.67 3.15
C PRO A 96 -17.93 8.12 2.78
N ASP A 97 -18.71 9.07 3.28
CA ASP A 97 -18.57 10.50 2.93
C ASP A 97 -17.39 11.21 3.62
N ASN A 98 -16.71 10.55 4.57
CA ASN A 98 -15.59 11.11 5.33
C ASN A 98 -14.23 10.96 4.63
N LEU A 99 -14.21 10.80 3.31
CA LEU A 99 -12.98 10.70 2.53
C LEU A 99 -12.58 12.06 1.95
N ALA A 100 -11.28 12.32 1.91
CA ALA A 100 -10.69 13.52 1.32
C ALA A 100 -10.39 13.35 -0.19
N GLY A 101 -10.51 12.14 -0.71
CA GLY A 101 -10.29 11.80 -2.11
C GLY A 101 -10.98 10.49 -2.51
N GLN A 102 -10.94 10.17 -3.80
CA GLN A 102 -11.40 8.89 -4.32
C GLN A 102 -10.34 7.82 -3.98
N PRO A 103 -10.69 6.75 -3.22
CA PRO A 103 -9.77 5.65 -2.97
C PRO A 103 -9.31 4.97 -4.25
N THR A 104 -8.03 4.57 -4.31
CA THR A 104 -7.48 3.80 -5.43
C THR A 104 -7.05 2.41 -4.98
N ASN A 105 -7.40 1.40 -5.78
CA ASN A 105 -7.00 0.02 -5.56
C ASN A 105 -5.67 -0.25 -6.27
N ASP A 106 -4.57 0.00 -5.55
CA ASP A 106 -3.22 -0.10 -6.08
C ASP A 106 -2.58 -1.43 -5.67
N PHE A 107 -2.01 -2.13 -6.65
CA PHE A 107 -1.30 -3.39 -6.46
C PHE A 107 -0.31 -3.61 -7.59
N HIS A 108 0.74 -4.36 -7.32
CA HIS A 108 1.72 -4.77 -8.32
C HIS A 108 2.36 -6.10 -7.93
N PRO A 109 3.07 -6.78 -8.85
CA PRO A 109 3.83 -7.96 -8.47
C PRO A 109 4.93 -7.55 -7.48
N PRO A 110 5.26 -8.37 -6.46
CA PRO A 110 6.25 -8.00 -5.46
C PRO A 110 7.59 -7.63 -6.11
N PRO A 111 8.33 -6.66 -5.56
CA PRO A 111 9.68 -6.36 -6.02
C PRO A 111 10.54 -7.64 -5.93
N LYS A 112 11.46 -7.84 -6.88
CA LYS A 112 12.18 -9.12 -6.92
C LYS A 112 13.54 -9.07 -7.60
N TYR A 113 14.46 -9.92 -7.15
CA TYR A 113 15.67 -10.30 -7.87
C TYR A 113 15.87 -11.83 -7.88
N MET A 114 14.87 -12.63 -8.32
CA MET A 114 15.17 -14.03 -8.62
C MET A 114 15.85 -14.10 -9.98
N LEU A 115 17.12 -14.50 -9.95
CA LEU A 115 17.87 -14.84 -11.14
C LEU A 115 17.54 -16.28 -11.52
N ARG A 116 16.82 -16.46 -12.62
CA ARG A 116 16.64 -17.79 -13.23
C ARG A 116 17.75 -18.01 -14.25
N PHE A 117 18.60 -18.99 -13.98
CA PHE A 117 19.55 -19.54 -14.94
C PHE A 117 18.90 -20.72 -15.65
N VAL A 118 18.98 -20.76 -16.97
CA VAL A 118 18.61 -21.96 -17.75
C VAL A 118 19.88 -22.75 -18.09
N ARG A 119 19.70 -24.04 -18.42
CA ARG A 119 20.80 -24.88 -18.91
C ARG A 119 21.46 -24.14 -20.08
N ASP A 120 22.79 -24.02 -20.03
CA ASP A 120 23.66 -23.21 -20.93
C ASP A 120 23.92 -21.75 -20.51
N GLY A 121 23.61 -21.35 -19.27
CA GLY A 121 24.15 -20.14 -18.65
C GLY A 121 23.48 -18.83 -19.08
N TRP A 122 22.36 -18.90 -19.79
CA TRP A 122 21.59 -17.71 -20.15
C TRP A 122 20.87 -17.17 -18.91
N MET A 123 21.13 -15.90 -18.61
CA MET A 123 20.42 -15.11 -17.62
C MET A 123 19.18 -14.51 -18.29
N LEU A 124 17.98 -14.82 -17.79
CA LEU A 124 16.80 -14.04 -18.16
C LEU A 124 16.98 -12.60 -17.62
N SER A 125 16.71 -11.62 -18.48
CA SER A 125 16.89 -10.17 -18.29
C SER A 125 16.88 -9.65 -16.84
N THR A 126 17.76 -8.68 -16.55
CA THR A 126 17.75 -7.88 -15.31
C THR A 126 16.53 -6.96 -15.19
N LYS A 127 15.62 -6.94 -16.18
CA LYS A 127 14.25 -6.43 -16.01
C LYS A 127 13.47 -7.42 -15.16
N THR A 128 13.66 -7.24 -13.87
CA THR A 128 13.24 -8.00 -12.70
C THR A 128 11.74 -7.97 -12.41
N ALA A 129 10.90 -7.84 -13.43
CA ALA A 129 9.46 -7.86 -13.19
C ALA A 129 8.96 -9.31 -13.10
N VAL A 130 8.27 -9.63 -12.00
CA VAL A 130 7.42 -10.82 -11.93
C VAL A 130 6.26 -10.61 -12.89
N VAL A 131 5.89 -11.63 -13.67
CA VAL A 131 4.72 -11.54 -14.55
C VAL A 131 3.47 -11.31 -13.70
N GLY A 132 2.65 -10.32 -14.00
CA GLY A 132 1.44 -10.09 -13.23
C GLY A 132 0.71 -8.79 -13.56
N MET A 133 -0.35 -8.56 -12.80
CA MET A 133 -1.21 -7.40 -12.92
C MET A 133 -0.63 -6.20 -12.16
N THR A 134 -0.98 -4.98 -12.58
CA THR A 134 -0.52 -3.76 -11.93
C THR A 134 -1.54 -2.64 -12.01
N SER A 135 -1.77 -1.93 -10.92
CA SER A 135 -2.51 -0.67 -10.88
C SER A 135 -1.67 0.40 -10.18
N GLY A 136 -2.16 1.64 -10.20
CA GLY A 136 -1.45 2.76 -9.61
C GLY A 136 -0.48 3.50 -10.54
N PRO A 137 0.00 4.68 -10.12
CA PRO A 137 0.78 5.58 -10.98
C PRO A 137 2.27 5.22 -11.07
N THR A 138 2.78 4.37 -10.19
CA THR A 138 4.23 4.11 -9.98
C THR A 138 4.76 2.92 -10.79
N TYR A 139 3.91 1.97 -11.18
CA TYR A 139 4.31 0.79 -11.94
C TYR A 139 3.80 0.86 -13.39
N ALA A 140 4.66 1.36 -14.28
CA ALA A 140 4.34 1.45 -15.70
C ALA A 140 4.14 0.06 -16.31
N PRO A 141 3.03 -0.17 -17.05
CA PRO A 141 2.81 -1.43 -17.74
C PRO A 141 3.96 -1.79 -18.68
N THR A 142 4.29 -3.07 -18.71
CA THR A 142 5.26 -3.68 -19.64
C THR A 142 4.62 -4.86 -20.35
N SER A 143 5.34 -5.52 -21.27
CA SER A 143 4.84 -6.72 -21.94
C SER A 143 4.59 -7.92 -21.02
N ILE A 144 5.09 -7.86 -19.78
CA ILE A 144 4.94 -8.93 -18.77
C ILE A 144 4.28 -8.44 -17.48
N VAL A 145 4.07 -7.14 -17.34
CA VAL A 145 3.33 -6.54 -16.22
C VAL A 145 2.22 -5.71 -16.83
N THR A 146 1.00 -6.23 -16.84
CA THR A 146 -0.15 -5.58 -17.47
C THR A 146 -1.42 -6.04 -16.79
N ASN A 147 -2.45 -5.20 -16.86
CA ASN A 147 -3.79 -5.53 -16.39
C ASN A 147 -4.59 -6.46 -17.31
N ASP A 148 -3.98 -6.96 -18.39
CA ASP A 148 -4.57 -7.99 -19.25
C ASP A 148 -4.38 -9.42 -18.69
N HIS A 149 -3.53 -9.60 -17.68
CA HIS A 149 -3.35 -10.91 -17.04
C HIS A 149 -4.53 -11.26 -16.15
N GLU A 150 -4.98 -12.52 -16.21
CA GLU A 150 -5.96 -13.08 -15.29
C GLU A 150 -5.32 -13.40 -13.93
N LEU A 151 -6.08 -13.18 -12.86
CA LEU A 151 -5.72 -13.61 -11.51
C LEU A 151 -5.85 -15.14 -11.41
N HIS A 152 -4.76 -15.79 -10.99
CA HIS A 152 -4.69 -17.23 -10.76
C HIS A 152 -4.28 -17.55 -9.33
N HIS A 153 -4.64 -18.74 -8.84
CA HIS A 153 -4.12 -19.24 -7.57
C HIS A 153 -2.58 -19.33 -7.57
N ASN A 154 -2.00 -19.29 -6.38
CA ASN A 154 -0.56 -19.30 -6.14
C ASN A 154 0.15 -18.09 -6.76
N THR A 155 -0.52 -16.94 -6.74
CA THR A 155 0.07 -15.63 -7.10
C THR A 155 0.26 -14.77 -5.86
N LEU A 156 1.24 -13.88 -5.93
CA LEU A 156 1.56 -12.91 -4.89
C LEU A 156 1.51 -11.50 -5.50
N TYR A 157 1.01 -10.54 -4.73
CA TYR A 157 1.03 -9.12 -5.08
C TYR A 157 1.43 -8.30 -3.86
N ALA A 158 2.17 -7.22 -4.07
CA ALA A 158 2.13 -6.09 -3.16
C ALA A 158 0.78 -5.40 -3.38
N PHE A 159 0.03 -5.20 -2.31
CA PHE A 159 -1.29 -4.59 -2.32
C PHE A 159 -1.24 -3.38 -1.40
N GLU A 160 -1.36 -2.19 -1.97
CA GLU A 160 -1.04 -0.91 -1.37
C GLU A 160 -2.07 0.17 -1.74
N PRO A 161 -3.36 -0.04 -1.46
CA PRO A 161 -4.39 0.94 -1.81
C PRO A 161 -4.14 2.28 -1.13
N HIS A 162 -4.41 3.38 -1.82
CA HIS A 162 -4.33 4.74 -1.27
C HIS A 162 -5.72 5.23 -0.88
N ILE A 163 -5.90 5.58 0.40
CA ILE A 163 -7.19 6.01 0.95
C ILE A 163 -6.97 7.27 1.81
N ASP A 164 -7.31 8.43 1.25
CA ASP A 164 -7.25 9.70 1.99
C ASP A 164 -8.52 9.89 2.83
N VAL A 165 -8.37 9.86 4.15
CA VAL A 165 -9.49 10.05 5.09
C VAL A 165 -9.48 11.47 5.64
N TYR A 166 -10.62 12.16 5.58
CA TYR A 166 -10.74 13.49 6.17
C TYR A 166 -10.76 13.39 7.70
N ILE A 167 -9.92 14.18 8.35
CA ILE A 167 -9.83 14.29 9.80
C ILE A 167 -9.76 15.78 10.15
N ASP A 168 -10.61 16.22 11.07
CA ASP A 168 -10.61 17.62 11.50
C ASP A 168 -9.22 18.01 12.04
N GLY A 169 -8.73 19.18 11.64
CA GLY A 169 -7.37 19.63 11.98
C GLY A 169 -6.23 19.11 11.09
N TRP A 170 -6.46 18.16 10.17
CA TRP A 170 -5.44 17.62 9.24
C TRP A 170 -5.47 18.25 7.84
N GLY A 171 -6.31 19.27 7.62
CA GLY A 171 -6.46 19.97 6.35
C GLY A 171 -7.42 19.28 5.39
N GLU A 172 -7.64 19.89 4.22
CA GLU A 172 -8.61 19.40 3.23
C GLU A 172 -8.16 18.10 2.55
N GLN A 173 -6.85 17.82 2.53
CA GLN A 173 -6.28 16.60 1.97
C GLN A 173 -6.46 15.40 2.91
N GLY A 174 -6.81 15.62 4.19
CA GLY A 174 -6.92 14.55 5.17
C GLY A 174 -5.58 13.86 5.44
N LEU A 175 -5.67 12.58 5.80
CA LEU A 175 -4.54 11.70 6.07
C LEU A 175 -4.59 10.50 5.12
N GLU A 176 -3.51 10.28 4.36
CA GLU A 176 -3.37 9.10 3.49
C GLU A 176 -3.13 7.85 4.33
N LEU A 177 -4.13 6.98 4.36
CA LEU A 177 -4.14 5.69 5.06
C LEU A 177 -4.28 4.56 4.04
N GLY A 178 -3.67 3.42 4.31
CA GLY A 178 -3.62 2.32 3.34
C GLY A 178 -2.43 1.40 3.58
N HIS A 179 -2.68 0.26 4.23
CA HIS A 179 -1.59 -0.68 4.52
C HIS A 179 -1.11 -1.37 3.25
N GLY A 180 0.11 -1.06 2.82
CA GLY A 180 0.86 -1.91 1.91
C GLY A 180 1.12 -3.26 2.58
N GLN A 181 0.78 -4.35 1.90
CA GLN A 181 1.08 -5.71 2.35
C GLN A 181 1.32 -6.63 1.17
N ILE A 182 2.15 -7.66 1.38
CA ILE A 182 2.13 -8.81 0.49
C ILE A 182 0.87 -9.62 0.76
N ILE A 183 0.17 -9.93 -0.34
CA ILE A 183 -1.00 -10.79 -0.35
C ILE A 183 -0.70 -12.04 -1.17
N ALA A 184 -1.30 -13.16 -0.75
CA ALA A 184 -1.33 -14.40 -1.50
C ALA A 184 -2.75 -14.68 -1.97
N PHE A 185 -2.92 -14.96 -3.25
CA PHE A 185 -4.17 -15.46 -3.78
C PHE A 185 -4.09 -16.98 -3.89
N THR A 186 -4.74 -17.68 -2.97
CA THR A 186 -4.71 -19.15 -2.86
C THR A 186 -6.08 -19.73 -3.21
N GLU A 187 -6.25 -21.04 -3.10
CA GLU A 187 -7.57 -21.68 -3.27
C GLU A 187 -8.60 -21.20 -2.23
N ASP A 188 -8.12 -20.76 -1.06
CA ASP A 188 -8.93 -20.16 -0.01
C ASP A 188 -9.25 -18.67 -0.26
N GLY A 189 -8.74 -18.11 -1.38
CA GLY A 189 -8.97 -16.72 -1.79
C GLY A 189 -7.81 -15.78 -1.41
N PHE A 190 -8.16 -14.51 -1.22
CA PHE A 190 -7.22 -13.43 -0.90
C PHE A 190 -6.77 -13.51 0.55
N GLN A 191 -5.47 -13.56 0.79
CA GLN A 191 -4.88 -13.70 2.12
C GLN A 191 -3.76 -12.69 2.32
N PHE A 192 -3.88 -11.84 3.34
CA PHE A 192 -2.76 -11.03 3.80
C PHE A 192 -1.70 -11.92 4.46
N LEU A 193 -0.43 -11.72 4.12
CA LEU A 193 0.65 -12.47 4.77
C LEU A 193 0.98 -11.93 6.16
N ASN A 194 0.89 -10.61 6.39
CA ASN A 194 1.19 -10.00 7.69
C ASN A 194 0.54 -8.61 7.89
N ARG A 195 -0.79 -8.50 7.72
CA ARG A 195 -1.50 -7.23 7.94
C ARG A 195 -1.41 -6.79 9.40
N ALA A 196 -1.00 -5.54 9.62
CA ALA A 196 -1.04 -4.86 10.91
C ALA A 196 -2.15 -3.79 10.86
N PRO A 197 -3.39 -4.10 11.25
CA PRO A 197 -4.52 -3.20 11.10
C PRO A 197 -4.60 -2.11 12.19
N ASP A 198 -3.74 -2.21 13.21
CA ASP A 198 -3.73 -1.32 14.37
C ASP A 198 -2.57 -0.34 14.31
N TRP A 199 -2.71 0.76 15.05
CA TRP A 199 -1.65 1.75 15.24
C TRP A 199 -0.51 1.19 16.10
N HIS A 200 0.73 1.47 15.71
CA HIS A 200 1.84 1.46 16.65
C HIS A 200 1.86 2.76 17.45
N VAL A 201 2.24 2.69 18.73
CA VAL A 201 2.32 3.85 19.61
C VAL A 201 3.78 4.10 19.98
N ILE A 202 4.22 5.34 19.85
CA ILE A 202 5.55 5.82 20.26
C ILE A 202 5.36 6.80 21.43
N ASP A 203 5.99 6.50 22.57
CA ASP A 203 5.92 7.24 23.82
C ASP A 203 7.19 8.05 24.15
#